data_AF-A0AAD5CD53-F1
#
_entry.id   AF-A0AAD5CD53-F1
#
_cell.length_a   1.000
_cell.length_b   1.000
_cell.length_c   1.000
_cell.angle_alpha   90.00
_cell.angle_beta   90.00
_cell.angle_gamma   90.00
#
_symmetry.space_group_name_H-M   'P 1'
#
loop_
_entity.id
_entity.type
_entity.pdbx_description
1 polymer ?
#
loop_
_entity_poly.entity_id
_entity_poly.type
_entity_poly.pdbx_seq_one_letter_code
_entity_poly.pdbx_strand_id
1 'polypeptide(L)'
;MKLKSSVVNFHIFTKHLSTTPNSSFFSTSDGYLTRDAQINKSLSYWNQLGAPKLIVAPMVDNSELPFRILCRKHGAHAAYTPMLHSRIFSENNKYRLQEFTTCKEDRPLFVQFCANDPETLLKAARRVEACCDYVDINLGCPQRIARRGNYGAFLMDKLPVIKSLVEKLAYNLHVPVSCKIRIFPDLQDTLNYAKMLEDAGCSLLAVHGRTRDEKDGKKFRANWDAIRAVKNALKIPVLANGNIRHMDDVKDCLEHTGADGVLSAESLLENPALFAGFKNVDQRDLVVEYLQLCEKYPVPWRMIRSHVHKMLGEWFRVHPHVREDLNNQSKLTFEFLYDMVNRLHELGDTMPLCEGTILETVYEDKDGVQVRCAES
;
A
#
# COMPACT_ATOMS: atom_id res chain seq x y z
N MET A 1 -28.73 23.40 -15.98
CA MET A 1 -29.19 22.09 -16.50
C MET A 1 -28.79 21.04 -15.47
N LYS A 2 -29.76 20.44 -14.75
CA LYS A 2 -29.50 19.55 -13.60
C LYS A 2 -28.94 18.21 -14.09
N LEU A 3 -27.63 17.99 -13.95
CA LEU A 3 -27.02 16.67 -14.08
C LEU A 3 -27.42 15.83 -12.86
N LYS A 4 -28.28 14.83 -13.10
CA LYS A 4 -28.57 13.78 -12.11
C LYS A 4 -27.26 13.03 -11.86
N SER A 5 -26.69 13.20 -10.66
CA SER A 5 -25.63 12.35 -10.14
C SER A 5 -26.19 10.93 -9.98
N SER A 6 -25.94 10.08 -10.95
CA SER A 6 -26.10 8.64 -10.79
C SER A 6 -24.91 8.13 -9.98
N VAL A 7 -25.04 8.20 -8.65
CA VAL A 7 -24.20 7.40 -7.75
C VAL A 7 -24.44 5.94 -8.11
N VAL A 8 -23.53 5.34 -8.86
CA VAL A 8 -23.58 3.91 -9.15
C VAL A 8 -23.14 3.18 -7.88
N ASN A 9 -24.09 2.98 -6.98
CA ASN A 9 -23.98 1.99 -5.91
C ASN A 9 -23.93 0.62 -6.59
N PHE A 10 -22.72 0.08 -6.78
CA PHE A 10 -22.58 -1.28 -7.26
C PHE A 10 -23.15 -2.23 -6.20
N HIS A 11 -24.27 -2.85 -6.55
CA HIS A 11 -24.66 -4.13 -5.97
C HIS A 11 -23.48 -5.09 -6.16
N ILE A 12 -23.06 -5.73 -5.07
CA ILE A 12 -22.08 -6.80 -5.07
C ILE A 12 -22.64 -7.89 -6.00
N PHE A 13 -22.13 -7.96 -7.23
CA PHE A 13 -22.48 -9.01 -8.18
C PHE A 13 -21.74 -10.29 -7.76
N THR A 14 -22.45 -11.19 -7.10
CA THR A 14 -22.06 -12.58 -6.97
C THR A 14 -22.15 -13.24 -8.35
N LYS A 15 -21.01 -13.37 -9.04
CA LYS A 15 -20.88 -14.37 -10.11
C LYS A 15 -20.01 -15.51 -9.60
N HIS A 16 -20.62 -16.70 -9.59
CA HIS A 16 -19.93 -17.98 -9.48
C HIS A 16 -18.81 -18.04 -10.53
N LEU A 17 -17.56 -18.05 -10.06
CA LEU A 17 -16.45 -18.56 -10.85
C LEU A 17 -16.50 -20.08 -10.78
N SER A 18 -17.12 -20.70 -11.78
CA SER A 18 -17.06 -22.14 -12.02
C SER A 18 -15.82 -22.46 -12.84
N THR A 19 -14.70 -22.75 -12.17
CA THR A 19 -13.60 -23.55 -12.72
C THR A 19 -12.91 -24.25 -11.56
N THR A 20 -13.31 -25.48 -11.28
CA THR A 20 -12.54 -26.41 -10.42
C THR A 20 -11.34 -26.93 -11.21
N PRO A 21 -10.10 -26.73 -10.76
CA PRO A 21 -9.02 -27.63 -11.12
C PRO A 21 -9.18 -28.89 -10.26
N ASN A 22 -9.31 -30.04 -10.91
CA ASN A 22 -9.10 -31.33 -10.26
C ASN A 22 -7.70 -31.33 -9.63
N SER A 23 -7.63 -31.33 -8.31
CA SER A 23 -6.40 -31.67 -7.60
C SER A 23 -6.78 -32.39 -6.31
N SER A 24 -6.60 -33.70 -6.34
CA SER A 24 -6.60 -34.56 -5.16
C SER A 24 -5.42 -34.17 -4.26
N PHE A 25 -5.62 -33.17 -3.40
CA PHE A 25 -4.70 -32.87 -2.31
C PHE A 25 -5.20 -33.59 -1.05
N PHE A 26 -4.33 -34.41 -0.47
CA PHE A 26 -4.58 -35.19 0.74
C PHE A 26 -5.07 -34.28 1.88
N SER A 27 -6.37 -34.32 2.15
CA SER A 27 -6.97 -33.77 3.36
C SER A 27 -6.67 -34.69 4.54
N THR A 28 -6.18 -34.16 5.65
CA THR A 28 -6.18 -34.91 6.90
C THR A 28 -7.62 -35.15 7.37
N SER A 29 -7.82 -36.10 8.28
CA SER A 29 -9.14 -36.49 8.83
C SER A 29 -9.96 -35.32 9.42
N ASP A 30 -9.32 -34.16 9.65
CA ASP A 30 -9.92 -32.96 10.23
C ASP A 30 -10.13 -31.83 9.20
N GLY A 31 -9.91 -32.08 7.90
CA GLY A 31 -10.14 -31.10 6.82
C GLY A 31 -9.03 -30.07 6.64
N TYR A 32 -7.87 -30.24 7.29
CA TYR A 32 -6.73 -29.33 7.16
C TYR A 32 -5.81 -29.71 6.00
N LEU A 33 -5.29 -28.68 5.31
CA LEU A 33 -4.12 -28.84 4.44
C LEU A 33 -2.88 -29.08 5.30
N THR A 34 -1.97 -29.93 4.84
CA THR A 34 -0.64 -30.03 5.46
C THR A 34 0.09 -28.69 5.31
N ARG A 35 1.05 -28.42 6.22
CA ARG A 35 1.87 -27.19 6.17
C ARG A 35 2.50 -26.97 4.79
N ASP A 36 3.10 -28.00 4.20
CA ASP A 36 3.73 -27.89 2.89
C ASP A 36 2.72 -27.64 1.77
N ALA A 37 1.51 -28.22 1.85
CA ALA A 37 0.45 -27.93 0.89
C ALA A 37 -0.02 -26.47 0.98
N GLN A 38 -0.12 -25.91 2.19
CA GLN A 38 -0.49 -24.51 2.40
C GLN A 38 0.59 -23.54 1.88
N ILE A 39 1.87 -23.85 2.10
CA ILE A 39 2.99 -23.07 1.56
C ILE A 39 2.98 -23.09 0.03
N ASN A 40 2.85 -24.27 -0.58
CA ASN A 40 2.80 -24.41 -2.04
C ASN A 40 1.60 -23.66 -2.64
N LYS A 41 0.44 -23.72 -1.98
CA LYS A 41 -0.74 -22.92 -2.36
C LYS A 41 -0.44 -21.42 -2.31
N SER A 42 0.24 -20.95 -1.27
CA SER A 42 0.59 -19.54 -1.09
C SER A 42 1.50 -19.03 -2.20
N LEU A 43 2.58 -19.78 -2.52
CA LEU A 43 3.50 -19.44 -3.61
C LEU A 43 2.82 -19.51 -4.98
N SER A 44 2.03 -20.57 -5.23
CA SER A 44 1.29 -20.71 -6.49
C SER A 44 0.32 -19.54 -6.69
N TYR A 45 -0.39 -19.13 -5.65
CA TYR A 45 -1.34 -18.02 -5.73
C TYR A 45 -0.63 -16.70 -6.00
N TRP A 46 0.49 -16.42 -5.31
CA TRP A 46 1.31 -15.24 -5.58
C TRP A 46 1.80 -15.16 -7.03
N ASN A 47 2.26 -16.29 -7.57
CA ASN A 47 2.69 -16.38 -8.97
C ASN A 47 1.53 -16.21 -9.95
N GLN A 48 0.33 -16.74 -9.63
CA GLN A 48 -0.89 -16.52 -10.44
C GLN A 48 -1.29 -15.05 -10.52
N LEU A 49 -1.00 -14.26 -9.48
CA LEU A 49 -1.18 -12.80 -9.49
C LEU A 49 -0.09 -12.05 -10.28
N GLY A 50 0.86 -12.76 -10.90
CA GLY A 50 1.99 -12.18 -11.63
C GLY A 50 3.17 -11.77 -10.73
N ALA A 51 3.21 -12.25 -9.49
CA ALA A 51 4.27 -11.95 -8.51
C ALA A 51 4.59 -10.43 -8.41
N PRO A 52 3.60 -9.60 -8.02
CA PRO A 52 3.73 -8.15 -8.11
C PRO A 52 4.85 -7.61 -7.21
N LYS A 53 5.83 -6.91 -7.81
CA LYS A 53 7.00 -6.37 -7.10
C LYS A 53 6.89 -4.94 -6.55
N LEU A 54 6.01 -4.11 -7.11
CA LEU A 54 5.89 -2.69 -6.79
C LEU A 54 4.51 -2.45 -6.20
N ILE A 55 4.44 -2.26 -4.88
CA ILE A 55 3.17 -2.26 -4.15
C ILE A 55 2.94 -0.94 -3.42
N VAL A 56 1.73 -0.40 -3.56
CA VAL A 56 1.27 0.76 -2.77
C VAL A 56 0.91 0.31 -1.35
N ALA A 57 1.59 0.86 -0.34
CA ALA A 57 1.36 0.52 1.05
C ALA A 57 0.00 1.04 1.58
N PRO A 58 -0.54 0.41 2.64
CA PRO A 58 -1.77 0.88 3.28
C PRO A 58 -1.52 2.18 4.06
N MET A 59 -2.32 3.20 3.77
CA MET A 59 -2.24 4.52 4.41
C MET A 59 -3.65 5.04 4.69
N VAL A 60 -3.95 5.27 5.97
CA VAL A 60 -5.25 5.82 6.40
C VAL A 60 -5.48 7.16 5.70
N ASP A 61 -6.67 7.33 5.11
CA ASP A 61 -7.07 8.51 4.32
C ASP A 61 -6.17 8.85 3.12
N ASN A 62 -5.30 7.94 2.68
CA ASN A 62 -4.27 8.23 1.67
C ASN A 62 -3.97 7.06 0.72
N SER A 63 -4.82 6.03 0.71
CA SER A 63 -4.68 4.87 -0.19
C SER A 63 -6.04 4.39 -0.68
N GLU A 64 -6.99 5.31 -0.78
CA GLU A 64 -8.33 5.13 -1.34
C GLU A 64 -8.30 4.89 -2.86
N LEU A 65 -9.44 4.47 -3.43
CA LEU A 65 -9.50 3.96 -4.81
C LEU A 65 -8.89 4.91 -5.85
N PRO A 66 -9.27 6.21 -5.93
CA PRO A 66 -8.61 7.17 -6.83
C PRO A 66 -7.08 7.13 -6.77
N PHE A 67 -6.49 7.18 -5.58
CA PHE A 67 -5.05 7.17 -5.42
C PHE A 67 -4.40 5.84 -5.84
N ARG A 68 -5.04 4.70 -5.52
CA ARG A 68 -4.55 3.38 -5.98
C ARG A 68 -4.57 3.28 -7.50
N ILE A 69 -5.63 3.74 -8.16
CA ILE A 69 -5.71 3.74 -9.63
C ILE A 69 -4.65 4.66 -10.23
N LEU A 70 -4.42 5.84 -9.64
CA LEU A 70 -3.34 6.74 -10.08
C LEU A 70 -1.98 6.05 -10.02
N CYS A 71 -1.63 5.46 -8.88
CA CYS A 71 -0.35 4.75 -8.73
C CYS A 71 -0.23 3.57 -9.72
N ARG A 72 -1.33 2.85 -10.00
CA ARG A 72 -1.35 1.75 -10.99
C ARG A 72 -1.09 2.23 -12.41
N LYS A 73 -1.71 3.35 -12.82
CA LYS A 73 -1.42 3.99 -14.12
C LYS A 73 0.07 4.34 -14.24
N HIS A 74 0.70 4.65 -13.12
CA HIS A 74 2.10 5.02 -13.03
C HIS A 74 3.00 3.91 -12.44
N GLY A 75 2.70 2.64 -12.74
CA GLY A 75 3.64 1.52 -12.58
C GLY A 75 3.46 0.65 -11.33
N ALA A 76 2.53 0.96 -10.42
CA ALA A 76 2.23 0.06 -9.31
C ALA A 76 1.58 -1.25 -9.81
N HIS A 77 2.12 -2.38 -9.36
CA HIS A 77 1.62 -3.71 -9.72
C HIS A 77 0.46 -4.15 -8.82
N ALA A 78 0.51 -3.79 -7.53
CA ALA A 78 -0.55 -4.09 -6.56
C ALA A 78 -0.73 -2.93 -5.57
N ALA A 79 -1.82 -2.96 -4.81
CA ALA A 79 -2.09 -1.92 -3.83
C ALA A 79 -2.85 -2.45 -2.61
N TYR A 80 -2.62 -1.80 -1.47
CA TYR A 80 -3.43 -1.97 -0.27
C TYR A 80 -4.49 -0.88 -0.16
N THR A 81 -5.65 -1.22 0.42
CA THR A 81 -6.63 -0.22 0.88
C THR A 81 -6.09 0.62 2.04
N PRO A 82 -6.81 1.69 2.45
CA PRO A 82 -6.61 2.25 3.78
C PRO A 82 -6.79 1.16 4.84
N MET A 83 -6.17 1.34 6.00
CA MET A 83 -6.41 0.46 7.15
C MET A 83 -7.84 0.66 7.67
N LEU A 84 -8.68 -0.37 7.55
CA LEU A 84 -10.09 -0.36 7.94
C LEU A 84 -10.27 -0.92 9.35
N HIS A 85 -11.08 -0.29 10.19
CA HIS A 85 -11.35 -0.83 11.53
C HIS A 85 -12.40 -1.93 11.45
N SER A 86 -12.05 -3.19 11.76
CA SER A 86 -12.93 -4.36 11.52
C SER A 86 -14.31 -4.27 12.19
N ARG A 87 -14.36 -3.82 13.46
CA ARG A 87 -15.62 -3.62 14.20
C ARG A 87 -16.53 -2.58 13.53
N ILE A 88 -16.02 -1.36 13.35
CA ILE A 88 -16.76 -0.27 12.72
C ILE A 88 -17.15 -0.65 11.29
N PHE A 89 -16.25 -1.29 10.55
CA PHE A 89 -16.52 -1.78 9.21
C PHE A 89 -17.63 -2.82 9.17
N SER A 90 -17.75 -3.69 10.16
CA SER A 90 -18.83 -4.68 10.23
C SER A 90 -20.17 -4.06 10.56
N GLU A 91 -20.19 -3.15 11.53
CA GLU A 91 -21.42 -2.62 12.17
C GLU A 91 -21.97 -1.37 11.46
N ASN A 92 -21.11 -0.53 10.89
CA ASN A 92 -21.48 0.79 10.38
C ASN A 92 -21.40 0.85 8.83
N ASN A 93 -22.56 0.85 8.19
CA ASN A 93 -22.65 0.92 6.74
C ASN A 93 -22.12 2.23 6.15
N LYS A 94 -22.31 3.36 6.85
CA LYS A 94 -21.83 4.67 6.40
C LYS A 94 -20.31 4.71 6.37
N TYR A 95 -19.66 4.22 7.43
CA TYR A 95 -18.20 4.10 7.49
C TYR A 95 -17.68 3.24 6.34
N ARG A 96 -18.29 2.07 6.12
CA ARG A 96 -17.89 1.15 5.04
C ARG A 96 -18.00 1.79 3.65
N LEU A 97 -19.08 2.50 3.35
CA LEU A 97 -19.25 3.19 2.06
C LEU A 97 -18.30 4.39 1.88
N GLN A 98 -17.84 5.01 2.96
CA GLN A 98 -16.94 6.16 2.91
C GLN A 98 -15.47 5.77 2.81
N GLU A 99 -15.07 4.70 3.51
CA GLU A 99 -13.66 4.32 3.64
C GLU A 99 -13.23 3.20 2.69
N PHE A 100 -14.19 2.44 2.14
CA PHE A 100 -13.89 1.33 1.24
C PHE A 100 -14.69 1.41 -0.06
N THR A 101 -13.95 1.61 -1.14
CA THR A 101 -14.42 1.51 -2.52
C THR A 101 -13.39 0.74 -3.34
N THR A 102 -13.84 0.03 -4.37
CA THR A 102 -12.99 -0.69 -5.32
C THR A 102 -13.68 -0.78 -6.69
N CYS A 103 -12.95 -1.15 -7.74
CA CYS A 103 -13.46 -1.43 -9.08
C CYS A 103 -12.74 -2.63 -9.70
N LYS A 104 -13.16 -3.07 -10.90
CA LYS A 104 -12.61 -4.28 -11.53
C LYS A 104 -11.11 -4.14 -11.86
N GLU A 105 -10.70 -2.92 -12.19
CA GLU A 105 -9.33 -2.55 -12.54
C GLU A 105 -8.41 -2.44 -11.31
N ASP A 106 -8.97 -2.37 -10.10
CA ASP A 106 -8.21 -2.27 -8.86
C ASP A 106 -7.81 -3.65 -8.34
N ARG A 107 -7.07 -4.41 -9.14
CA ARG A 107 -6.50 -5.72 -8.76
C ARG A 107 -5.08 -5.89 -9.32
N PRO A 108 -4.17 -6.59 -8.61
CA PRO A 108 -4.36 -7.27 -7.33
C PRO A 108 -4.51 -6.31 -6.13
N LEU A 109 -5.46 -6.59 -5.23
CA LEU A 109 -5.84 -5.73 -4.10
C LEU A 109 -5.76 -6.44 -2.75
N PHE A 110 -5.16 -5.76 -1.79
CA PHE A 110 -5.03 -6.18 -0.41
C PHE A 110 -5.96 -5.33 0.46
N VAL A 111 -6.99 -5.94 1.06
CA VAL A 111 -7.90 -5.21 1.95
C VAL A 111 -7.42 -5.36 3.37
N GLN A 112 -6.91 -4.27 3.95
CA GLN A 112 -6.28 -4.30 5.27
C GLN A 112 -7.26 -3.93 6.37
N PHE A 113 -7.34 -4.77 7.41
CA PHE A 113 -8.06 -4.50 8.64
C PHE A 113 -7.14 -4.31 9.83
N CYS A 114 -7.51 -3.42 10.75
CA CYS A 114 -7.10 -3.52 12.15
C CYS A 114 -8.20 -4.20 12.98
N ALA A 115 -7.79 -5.07 13.89
CA ALA A 115 -8.69 -5.88 14.72
C ALA A 115 -7.96 -6.39 15.97
N ASN A 116 -8.73 -6.89 16.92
CA ASN A 116 -8.25 -7.60 18.11
C ASN A 116 -9.23 -8.69 18.61
N ASP A 117 -10.25 -8.99 17.82
CA ASP A 117 -11.25 -10.02 18.06
C ASP A 117 -11.44 -10.85 16.78
N PRO A 118 -11.17 -12.18 16.80
CA PRO A 118 -11.23 -13.02 15.60
C PRO A 118 -12.60 -13.08 14.94
N GLU A 119 -13.69 -13.12 15.71
CA GLU A 119 -15.05 -13.20 15.15
C GLU A 119 -15.44 -11.90 14.44
N THR A 120 -15.14 -10.75 15.05
CA THR A 120 -15.36 -9.44 14.45
C THR A 120 -14.53 -9.27 13.18
N LEU A 121 -13.27 -9.70 13.19
CA LEU A 121 -12.40 -9.66 12.01
C LEU A 121 -12.95 -10.53 10.87
N LEU A 122 -13.38 -11.77 11.17
CA LEU A 122 -13.95 -12.66 10.17
C LEU A 122 -15.24 -12.08 9.54
N LYS A 123 -16.12 -11.51 10.36
CA LYS A 123 -17.33 -10.81 9.88
C LYS A 123 -17.00 -9.65 8.93
N ALA A 124 -15.93 -8.90 9.20
CA ALA A 124 -15.48 -7.82 8.33
C ALA A 124 -14.91 -8.38 7.02
N ALA A 125 -14.04 -9.39 7.12
CA ALA A 125 -13.34 -10.01 6.00
C ALA A 125 -14.29 -10.66 4.98
N ARG A 126 -15.35 -11.34 5.46
CA ARG A 126 -16.38 -11.95 4.59
C ARG A 126 -17.10 -10.94 3.68
N ARG A 127 -17.11 -9.65 4.04
CA ARG A 127 -17.73 -8.60 3.22
C ARG A 127 -16.86 -8.18 2.03
N VAL A 128 -15.57 -8.52 2.03
CA VAL A 128 -14.60 -8.06 1.03
C VAL A 128 -13.93 -9.21 0.28
N GLU A 129 -14.04 -10.46 0.74
CA GLU A 129 -13.33 -11.60 0.14
C GLU A 129 -13.59 -11.78 -1.36
N ALA A 130 -14.78 -11.41 -1.84
CA ALA A 130 -15.15 -11.52 -3.25
C ALA A 130 -14.58 -10.38 -4.13
N CYS A 131 -14.04 -9.32 -3.52
CA CYS A 131 -13.55 -8.14 -4.24
C CYS A 131 -12.07 -7.81 -3.96
N CYS A 132 -11.33 -8.70 -3.29
CA CYS A 132 -9.89 -8.58 -3.09
C CYS A 132 -9.14 -9.86 -3.44
N ASP A 133 -7.80 -9.80 -3.42
CA ASP A 133 -6.88 -10.91 -3.66
C ASP A 133 -6.21 -11.36 -2.36
N TYR A 134 -6.15 -10.47 -1.36
CA TYR A 134 -5.78 -10.81 0.01
C TYR A 134 -6.66 -10.05 1.01
N VAL A 135 -6.98 -10.71 2.12
CA VAL A 135 -7.39 -10.01 3.36
C VAL A 135 -6.15 -9.87 4.23
N ASP A 136 -5.78 -8.63 4.53
CA ASP A 136 -4.58 -8.32 5.29
C ASP A 136 -4.89 -7.91 6.74
N ILE A 137 -4.06 -8.35 7.68
CA ILE A 137 -4.12 -7.94 9.09
C ILE A 137 -3.01 -6.92 9.38
N ASN A 138 -3.41 -5.71 9.78
CA ASN A 138 -2.47 -4.71 10.28
C ASN A 138 -1.99 -5.09 11.68
N LEU A 139 -0.70 -5.40 11.77
CA LEU A 139 0.02 -5.72 13.00
C LEU A 139 1.23 -4.79 13.20
N GLY A 140 1.24 -3.64 12.51
CA GLY A 140 2.41 -2.75 12.43
C GLY A 140 2.12 -1.28 12.70
N CYS A 141 0.86 -0.85 12.82
CA CYS A 141 0.52 0.56 13.09
C CYS A 141 0.96 0.96 14.52
N PRO A 142 1.88 1.94 14.69
CA PRO A 142 2.38 2.34 16.01
C PRO A 142 1.67 3.59 16.56
N GLN A 143 0.60 4.04 15.90
CA GLN A 143 -0.06 5.31 16.19
C GLN A 143 -0.84 5.26 17.52
N ARG A 144 -1.03 6.42 18.16
CA ARG A 144 -1.74 6.52 19.44
C ARG A 144 -3.17 5.97 19.37
N ILE A 145 -3.84 6.05 18.21
CA ILE A 145 -5.17 5.48 18.02
C ILE A 145 -5.16 3.94 18.06
N ALA A 146 -4.10 3.31 17.53
CA ALA A 146 -3.88 1.87 17.62
C ALA A 146 -3.60 1.41 19.05
N ARG A 147 -2.86 2.22 19.83
CA ARG A 147 -2.65 1.98 21.27
C ARG A 147 -3.98 1.97 22.02
N ARG A 148 -4.80 3.01 21.82
CA ARG A 148 -6.10 3.15 22.48
C ARG A 148 -7.08 2.05 22.07
N GLY A 149 -7.07 1.66 20.80
CA GLY A 149 -7.93 0.59 20.28
C GLY A 149 -7.38 -0.82 20.49
N ASN A 150 -6.18 -0.97 21.06
CA ASN A 150 -5.50 -2.25 21.28
C ASN A 150 -5.43 -3.11 20.00
N TYR A 151 -4.90 -2.54 18.91
CA TYR A 151 -4.65 -3.22 17.64
C TYR A 151 -3.30 -2.78 17.03
N GLY A 152 -2.93 -3.28 15.85
CA GLY A 152 -1.69 -2.89 15.18
C GLY A 152 -0.45 -3.36 15.94
N ALA A 153 0.58 -2.52 16.02
CA ALA A 153 1.85 -2.88 16.70
C ALA A 153 1.70 -3.09 18.22
N PHE A 154 0.55 -2.73 18.81
CA PHE A 154 0.28 -2.97 20.23
C PHE A 154 -0.24 -4.38 20.52
N LEU A 155 -0.50 -5.18 19.48
CA LEU A 155 -0.73 -6.62 19.64
C LEU A 155 0.56 -7.43 19.67
N MET A 156 1.71 -6.83 19.35
CA MET A 156 3.02 -7.52 19.38
C MET A 156 3.33 -8.08 20.79
N ASP A 157 2.77 -7.48 21.83
CA ASP A 157 2.90 -7.95 23.22
C ASP A 157 1.86 -9.06 23.57
N LYS A 158 1.02 -9.47 22.61
CA LYS A 158 -0.13 -10.38 22.75
C LYS A 158 -0.17 -11.40 21.61
N LEU A 159 0.95 -12.10 21.39
CA LEU A 159 1.10 -13.08 20.30
C LEU A 159 -0.04 -14.12 20.20
N PRO A 160 -0.62 -14.66 21.30
CA PRO A 160 -1.76 -15.58 21.20
C PRO A 160 -2.99 -14.96 20.51
N VAL A 161 -3.26 -13.68 20.74
CA VAL A 161 -4.34 -12.96 20.05
C VAL A 161 -4.04 -12.89 18.56
N ILE A 162 -2.81 -12.50 18.19
CA ILE A 162 -2.41 -12.43 16.78
C ILE A 162 -2.59 -13.78 16.09
N LYS A 163 -2.07 -14.86 16.71
CA LYS A 163 -2.20 -16.22 16.18
C LYS A 163 -3.67 -16.57 15.93
N SER A 164 -4.55 -16.36 16.91
CA SER A 164 -5.98 -16.63 16.75
C SER A 164 -6.66 -15.79 15.65
N LEU A 165 -6.24 -14.54 15.41
CA LEU A 165 -6.75 -13.72 14.31
C LEU A 165 -6.42 -14.34 12.94
N VAL A 166 -5.15 -14.76 12.77
CA VAL A 166 -4.66 -15.35 11.51
C VAL A 166 -5.31 -16.70 11.27
N GLU A 167 -5.28 -17.61 12.27
CA GLU A 167 -5.89 -18.94 12.16
C GLU A 167 -7.37 -18.87 11.81
N LYS A 168 -8.11 -17.95 12.46
CA LYS A 168 -9.54 -17.77 12.21
C LYS A 168 -9.80 -17.37 10.76
N LEU A 169 -9.03 -16.43 10.21
CA LEU A 169 -9.20 -16.03 8.82
C LEU A 169 -8.74 -17.11 7.85
N ALA A 170 -7.56 -17.70 8.07
CA ALA A 170 -6.97 -18.68 7.16
C ALA A 170 -7.84 -19.94 7.03
N TYR A 171 -8.51 -20.35 8.12
CA TYR A 171 -9.44 -21.48 8.10
C TYR A 171 -10.76 -21.17 7.38
N ASN A 172 -11.27 -19.95 7.51
CA ASN A 172 -12.63 -19.64 7.08
C ASN A 172 -12.71 -18.96 5.71
N LEU A 173 -11.71 -18.18 5.29
CA LEU A 173 -11.77 -17.42 4.04
C LEU A 173 -11.37 -18.25 2.82
N HIS A 174 -11.97 -17.92 1.68
CA HIS A 174 -11.56 -18.49 0.39
C HIS A 174 -10.32 -17.78 -0.19
N VAL A 175 -10.21 -16.49 0.10
CA VAL A 175 -9.08 -15.64 -0.29
C VAL A 175 -7.93 -15.80 0.71
N PRO A 176 -6.66 -15.80 0.28
CA PRO A 176 -5.53 -15.91 1.19
C PRO A 176 -5.43 -14.76 2.18
N VAL A 177 -4.80 -15.04 3.32
CA VAL A 177 -4.57 -14.07 4.40
C VAL A 177 -3.14 -13.56 4.32
N SER A 178 -2.95 -12.25 4.39
CA SER A 178 -1.63 -11.64 4.57
C SER A 178 -1.53 -10.89 5.89
N CYS A 179 -0.30 -10.63 6.33
CA CYS A 179 -0.05 -9.80 7.50
C CYS A 179 0.96 -8.71 7.18
N LYS A 180 0.80 -7.54 7.79
CA LYS A 180 1.81 -6.47 7.76
C LYS A 180 2.33 -6.17 9.16
N ILE A 181 3.62 -6.40 9.39
CA ILE A 181 4.26 -6.29 10.71
C ILE A 181 5.31 -5.18 10.77
N ARG A 182 5.74 -4.90 12.01
CA ARG A 182 7.01 -4.26 12.35
C ARG A 182 7.92 -5.29 13.03
N ILE A 183 9.23 -5.05 13.01
CA ILE A 183 10.20 -5.93 13.67
C ILE A 183 10.24 -5.69 15.19
N PHE A 184 10.72 -6.67 15.95
CA PHE A 184 11.12 -6.50 17.35
C PHE A 184 12.55 -5.93 17.44
N PRO A 185 12.95 -5.35 18.59
CA PRO A 185 14.35 -4.95 18.81
C PRO A 185 15.32 -6.14 18.70
N ASP A 186 14.91 -7.30 19.21
CA ASP A 186 15.64 -8.55 19.05
C ASP A 186 15.26 -9.26 17.74
N LEU A 187 16.27 -9.73 17.01
CA LEU A 187 16.07 -10.40 15.73
C LEU A 187 15.41 -11.77 15.90
N GLN A 188 15.78 -12.52 16.94
CA GLN A 188 15.23 -13.85 17.17
C GLN A 188 13.73 -13.78 17.48
N ASP A 189 13.30 -12.77 18.24
CA ASP A 189 11.88 -12.49 18.47
C ASP A 189 11.13 -12.19 17.17
N THR A 190 11.75 -11.42 16.27
CA THR A 190 11.20 -11.15 14.93
C THR A 190 11.03 -12.43 14.11
N LEU A 191 12.04 -13.32 14.12
CA LEU A 191 12.00 -14.59 13.40
C LEU A 191 10.95 -15.56 13.98
N ASN A 192 10.87 -15.64 15.30
CA ASN A 192 9.86 -16.46 16.00
C ASN A 192 8.44 -15.96 15.67
N TYR A 193 8.26 -14.64 15.69
CA TYR A 193 6.99 -14.01 15.33
C TYR A 193 6.60 -14.27 13.87
N ALA A 194 7.53 -14.12 12.93
CA ALA A 194 7.30 -14.39 11.52
C ALA A 194 6.91 -15.86 11.25
N LYS A 195 7.63 -16.81 11.88
CA LYS A 195 7.32 -18.25 11.77
C LYS A 195 5.96 -18.60 12.37
N MET A 196 5.62 -18.01 13.51
CA MET A 196 4.30 -18.18 14.12
C MET A 196 3.17 -17.71 13.18
N LEU A 197 3.37 -16.61 12.44
CA LEU A 197 2.39 -16.14 11.47
C LEU A 197 2.25 -17.11 10.28
N GLU A 198 3.36 -17.60 9.73
CA GLU A 198 3.35 -18.63 8.68
C GLU A 198 2.62 -19.89 9.15
N ASP A 199 2.95 -20.39 10.35
CA ASP A 199 2.33 -21.59 10.94
C ASP A 199 0.82 -21.40 11.20
N ALA A 200 0.40 -20.19 11.54
CA ALA A 200 -1.01 -19.83 11.72
C ALA A 200 -1.79 -19.73 10.40
N GLY A 201 -1.09 -19.78 9.27
CA GLY A 201 -1.68 -19.79 7.93
C GLY A 201 -1.60 -18.48 7.16
N CYS A 202 -0.74 -17.55 7.60
CA CYS A 202 -0.37 -16.38 6.80
C CYS A 202 0.25 -16.84 5.46
N SER A 203 -0.28 -16.34 4.36
CA SER A 203 0.14 -16.71 3.00
C SER A 203 1.10 -15.69 2.37
N LEU A 204 1.25 -14.51 2.96
CA LEU A 204 2.20 -13.47 2.55
C LEU A 204 2.50 -12.53 3.73
N LEU A 205 3.78 -12.21 3.96
CA LEU A 205 4.18 -11.33 5.06
C LEU A 205 4.85 -10.04 4.56
N ALA A 206 4.24 -8.88 4.81
CA ALA A 206 4.88 -7.59 4.61
C ALA A 206 5.61 -7.13 5.88
N VAL A 207 6.91 -6.85 5.79
CA VAL A 207 7.76 -6.51 6.93
C VAL A 207 8.23 -5.06 6.83
N HIS A 208 7.81 -4.21 7.76
CA HIS A 208 8.44 -2.91 7.95
C HIS A 208 9.67 -3.08 8.84
N GLY A 209 10.87 -2.79 8.30
CA GLY A 209 12.16 -2.96 8.99
C GLY A 209 12.41 -2.00 10.16
N ARG A 210 11.37 -1.46 10.80
CA ARG A 210 11.48 -0.59 11.97
C ARG A 210 10.67 -1.17 13.11
N THR A 211 11.15 -1.00 14.33
CA THR A 211 10.42 -1.36 15.55
C THR A 211 9.20 -0.48 15.76
N ARG A 212 8.32 -0.85 16.70
CA ARG A 212 7.13 -0.05 17.07
C ARG A 212 7.49 1.39 17.47
N ASP A 213 8.63 1.57 18.13
CA ASP A 213 9.02 2.85 18.74
C ASP A 213 9.82 3.74 17.77
N GLU A 214 10.39 3.15 16.71
CA GLU A 214 11.03 3.85 15.59
C GLU A 214 10.00 4.37 14.58
N LYS A 215 9.26 5.41 14.98
CA LYS A 215 8.20 6.01 14.15
C LYS A 215 8.73 7.03 13.15
N ASP A 216 9.80 7.73 13.51
CA ASP A 216 10.38 8.80 12.70
C ASP A 216 11.30 8.23 11.61
N GLY A 217 10.79 8.18 10.39
CA GLY A 217 11.54 7.64 9.26
C GLY A 217 12.71 8.49 8.77
N LYS A 218 12.85 9.73 9.27
CA LYS A 218 14.03 10.58 9.02
C LYS A 218 15.16 10.25 9.99
N LYS A 219 14.82 9.83 11.22
CA LYS A 219 15.81 9.44 12.25
C LYS A 219 16.23 7.98 12.15
N PHE A 220 15.29 7.09 11.82
CA PHE A 220 15.52 5.65 11.82
C PHE A 220 15.39 5.09 10.40
N ARG A 221 16.47 4.51 9.88
CA ARG A 221 16.44 3.73 8.64
C ARG A 221 15.81 2.37 8.92
N ALA A 222 15.09 1.84 7.94
CA ALA A 222 14.59 0.48 8.00
C ALA A 222 15.77 -0.50 7.96
N ASN A 223 15.79 -1.43 8.90
CA ASN A 223 16.75 -2.51 8.98
C ASN A 223 16.43 -3.57 7.91
N TRP A 224 17.07 -3.46 6.76
CA TRP A 224 16.94 -4.41 5.66
C TRP A 224 17.59 -5.76 5.97
N ASP A 225 18.58 -5.84 6.87
CA ASP A 225 19.16 -7.12 7.32
C ASP A 225 18.14 -7.97 8.08
N ALA A 226 17.31 -7.34 8.92
CA ALA A 226 16.21 -8.02 9.59
C ALA A 226 15.17 -8.52 8.59
N ILE A 227 14.86 -7.75 7.55
CA ILE A 227 13.95 -8.17 6.47
C ILE A 227 14.54 -9.37 5.71
N ARG A 228 15.85 -9.32 5.37
CA ARG A 228 16.56 -10.43 4.72
C ARG A 228 16.51 -11.70 5.56
N ALA A 229 16.75 -11.58 6.86
CA ALA A 229 16.68 -12.70 7.79
C ALA A 229 15.27 -13.32 7.84
N VAL A 230 14.22 -12.50 7.85
CA VAL A 230 12.83 -12.99 7.76
C VAL A 230 12.58 -13.67 6.41
N LYS A 231 13.00 -13.07 5.29
CA LYS A 231 12.83 -13.66 3.96
C LYS A 231 13.49 -15.03 3.85
N ASN A 232 14.69 -15.20 4.41
CA ASN A 232 15.40 -16.48 4.42
C ASN A 232 14.77 -17.52 5.34
N ALA A 233 14.07 -17.09 6.40
CA ALA A 233 13.47 -17.97 7.38
C ALA A 233 12.08 -18.49 6.99
N LEU A 234 11.38 -17.79 6.08
CA LEU A 234 10.02 -18.12 5.64
C LEU A 234 10.02 -18.79 4.26
N LYS A 235 8.97 -19.57 4.00
CA LYS A 235 8.72 -20.24 2.71
C LYS A 235 7.59 -19.59 1.92
N ILE A 236 6.86 -18.64 2.52
CA ILE A 236 5.86 -17.79 1.85
C ILE A 236 6.49 -16.52 1.27
N PRO A 237 5.81 -15.80 0.35
CA PRO A 237 6.26 -14.49 -0.12
C PRO A 237 6.42 -13.48 1.03
N VAL A 238 7.49 -12.71 0.96
CA VAL A 238 7.82 -11.63 1.90
C VAL A 238 8.00 -10.33 1.12
N LEU A 239 7.29 -9.29 1.57
CA LEU A 239 7.41 -7.95 1.00
C LEU A 239 8.19 -7.03 1.94
N ALA A 240 9.19 -6.32 1.41
CA ALA A 240 9.99 -5.37 2.16
C ALA A 240 9.28 -4.00 2.24
N ASN A 241 9.33 -3.35 3.40
CA ASN A 241 8.79 -2.00 3.57
C ASN A 241 9.72 -1.11 4.41
N GLY A 242 9.85 0.14 3.98
CA GLY A 242 10.62 1.19 4.65
C GLY A 242 11.80 1.65 3.82
N ASN A 243 11.94 2.97 3.68
CA ASN A 243 12.98 3.63 2.90
C ASN A 243 12.96 3.31 1.39
N ILE A 244 11.78 3.22 0.77
CA ILE A 244 11.61 3.11 -0.69
C ILE A 244 11.08 4.44 -1.23
N ARG A 245 11.99 5.31 -1.70
CA ARG A 245 11.69 6.70 -2.09
C ARG A 245 11.85 6.97 -3.58
N HIS A 246 12.63 6.16 -4.28
CA HIS A 246 12.83 6.20 -5.73
C HIS A 246 13.10 4.79 -6.26
N MET A 247 13.22 4.63 -7.59
CA MET A 247 13.45 3.33 -8.22
C MET A 247 14.79 2.68 -7.86
N ASP A 248 15.85 3.46 -7.59
CA ASP A 248 17.11 2.85 -7.12
C ASP A 248 16.95 2.21 -5.74
N ASP A 249 16.20 2.82 -4.81
CA ASP A 249 15.89 2.18 -3.52
C ASP A 249 15.14 0.85 -3.71
N VAL A 250 14.28 0.75 -4.73
CA VAL A 250 13.58 -0.50 -5.06
C VAL A 250 14.59 -1.58 -5.44
N LYS A 251 15.52 -1.26 -6.35
CA LYS A 251 16.55 -2.18 -6.82
C LYS A 251 17.44 -2.62 -5.66
N ASP A 252 17.99 -1.66 -4.92
CA ASP A 252 18.91 -1.92 -3.80
C ASP A 252 18.23 -2.73 -2.70
N CYS A 253 16.96 -2.43 -2.38
CA CYS A 253 16.23 -3.18 -1.37
C CYS A 253 15.98 -4.63 -1.80
N LEU A 254 15.56 -4.87 -3.04
CA LEU A 254 15.32 -6.22 -3.55
C LEU A 254 16.61 -7.04 -3.63
N GLU A 255 17.71 -6.43 -4.08
CA GLU A 255 19.02 -7.06 -4.14
C GLU A 255 19.56 -7.40 -2.74
N HIS A 256 19.44 -6.47 -1.79
CA HIS A 256 19.91 -6.67 -0.41
C HIS A 256 19.09 -7.71 0.35
N THR A 257 17.76 -7.65 0.24
CA THR A 257 16.86 -8.44 1.08
C THR A 257 16.45 -9.77 0.48
N GLY A 258 16.50 -9.92 -0.85
CA GLY A 258 15.89 -11.03 -1.57
C GLY A 258 14.36 -11.10 -1.45
N ALA A 259 13.72 -10.02 -0.99
CA ALA A 259 12.26 -9.95 -0.86
C ALA A 259 11.56 -10.10 -2.22
N ASP A 260 10.32 -10.58 -2.21
CA ASP A 260 9.54 -10.84 -3.43
C ASP A 260 8.91 -9.58 -4.02
N GLY A 261 8.97 -8.47 -3.29
CA GLY A 261 8.47 -7.16 -3.68
C GLY A 261 8.69 -6.11 -2.60
N VAL A 262 8.42 -4.84 -2.93
CA VAL A 262 8.57 -3.71 -2.01
C VAL A 262 7.25 -2.94 -1.87
N LEU A 263 7.03 -2.40 -0.68
CA LEU A 263 5.97 -1.44 -0.39
C LEU A 263 6.57 -0.05 -0.26
N SER A 264 6.06 0.90 -1.05
CA SER A 264 6.27 2.34 -0.79
C SER A 264 5.01 2.97 -0.19
N ALA A 265 5.19 3.97 0.67
CA ALA A 265 4.14 4.62 1.44
C ALA A 265 4.17 6.15 1.24
N GLU A 266 4.72 6.88 2.19
CA GLU A 266 4.72 8.35 2.21
C GLU A 266 5.30 8.98 0.93
N SER A 267 6.35 8.39 0.36
CA SER A 267 6.96 8.87 -0.90
C SER A 267 6.00 8.82 -2.09
N LEU A 268 5.06 7.87 -2.14
CA LEU A 268 4.03 7.86 -3.20
C LEU A 268 3.04 9.02 -3.05
N LEU A 269 2.85 9.57 -1.85
CA LEU A 269 1.93 10.68 -1.65
C LEU A 269 2.50 11.99 -2.21
N GLU A 270 3.82 12.12 -2.23
CA GLU A 270 4.55 13.23 -2.84
C GLU A 270 4.75 13.00 -4.35
N ASN A 271 5.04 11.75 -4.73
CA ASN A 271 5.22 11.33 -6.12
C ASN A 271 4.44 10.03 -6.42
N PRO A 272 3.17 10.13 -6.84
CA PRO A 272 2.37 8.97 -7.25
C PRO A 272 2.97 8.18 -8.43
N ALA A 273 3.89 8.81 -9.18
CA ALA A 273 4.59 8.21 -10.31
C ALA A 273 5.97 7.64 -9.96
N LEU A 274 6.30 7.46 -8.68
CA LEU A 274 7.57 6.86 -8.23
C LEU A 274 7.90 5.55 -8.96
N PHE A 275 6.90 4.71 -9.22
CA PHE A 275 7.08 3.42 -9.90
C PHE A 275 7.10 3.49 -11.43
N ALA A 276 6.91 4.67 -12.03
CA ALA A 276 6.98 4.86 -13.48
C ALA A 276 8.42 5.00 -14.00
N GLY A 277 9.41 5.10 -13.09
CA GLY A 277 10.81 5.38 -13.40
C GLY A 277 11.08 6.85 -13.70
N PHE A 278 12.14 7.14 -14.45
CA PHE A 278 12.57 8.48 -14.87
C PHE A 278 11.65 9.13 -15.92
N LYS A 279 10.33 8.93 -15.84
CA LYS A 279 9.41 9.73 -16.66
C LYS A 279 9.29 11.11 -16.02
N ASN A 280 9.61 12.15 -16.78
CA ASN A 280 9.33 13.53 -16.39
C ASN A 280 7.82 13.76 -16.42
N VAL A 281 7.14 13.37 -15.33
CA VAL A 281 5.74 13.70 -15.10
C VAL A 281 5.68 14.96 -14.23
N ASP A 282 4.80 15.89 -14.55
CA ASP A 282 4.59 17.07 -13.72
C ASP A 282 3.68 16.72 -12.53
N GLN A 283 4.03 17.19 -11.32
CA GLN A 283 3.18 17.06 -10.13
C GLN A 283 1.78 17.66 -10.34
N ARG A 284 1.71 18.77 -11.08
CA ARG A 284 0.44 19.45 -11.40
C ARG A 284 -0.46 18.54 -12.24
N ASP A 285 0.10 17.86 -13.24
CA ASP A 285 -0.63 16.91 -14.09
C ASP A 285 -1.12 15.70 -13.28
N LEU A 286 -0.31 15.20 -12.34
CA LEU A 286 -0.72 14.12 -11.43
C LEU A 286 -1.90 14.53 -10.55
N VAL A 287 -1.94 15.78 -10.10
CA VAL A 287 -3.11 16.31 -9.37
C VAL A 287 -4.33 16.34 -10.27
N VAL A 288 -4.22 16.83 -11.51
CA VAL A 288 -5.34 16.82 -12.47
C VAL A 288 -5.87 15.40 -12.69
N GLU A 289 -5.00 14.43 -12.94
CA GLU A 289 -5.39 13.02 -13.08
C GLU A 289 -6.09 12.49 -11.82
N TYR A 290 -5.56 12.81 -10.64
CA TYR A 290 -6.15 12.42 -9.36
C TYR A 290 -7.55 13.02 -9.19
N LEU A 291 -7.75 14.30 -9.52
CA LEU A 291 -9.06 14.98 -9.44
C LEU A 291 -10.08 14.33 -10.37
N GLN A 292 -9.70 14.01 -11.61
CA GLN A 292 -10.56 13.29 -12.55
C GLN A 292 -10.98 11.91 -12.01
N LEU A 293 -10.05 11.20 -11.35
CA LEU A 293 -10.35 9.93 -10.68
C LEU A 293 -11.29 10.13 -9.48
N CYS A 294 -11.16 11.22 -8.72
CA CYS A 294 -12.07 11.56 -7.63
C CYS A 294 -13.47 11.95 -8.12
N GLU A 295 -13.61 12.57 -9.28
CA GLU A 295 -14.93 12.82 -9.90
C GLU A 295 -15.60 11.51 -10.29
N LYS A 296 -14.83 10.58 -10.87
CA LYS A 296 -15.34 9.25 -11.27
C LYS A 296 -15.64 8.36 -10.06
N TYR A 297 -14.81 8.41 -9.03
CA TYR A 297 -14.93 7.62 -7.81
C TYR A 297 -14.91 8.56 -6.59
N PRO A 298 -16.08 9.11 -6.20
CA PRO A 298 -16.16 10.08 -5.12
C PRO A 298 -15.61 9.57 -3.79
N VAL A 299 -14.81 10.41 -3.14
CA VAL A 299 -14.21 10.16 -1.82
C VAL A 299 -14.40 11.38 -0.92
N PRO A 300 -14.28 11.23 0.41
CA PRO A 300 -14.35 12.37 1.32
C PRO A 300 -13.34 13.49 0.95
N TRP A 301 -13.80 14.74 0.93
CA TRP A 301 -12.97 15.92 0.63
C TRP A 301 -11.69 16.05 1.46
N ARG A 302 -11.66 15.46 2.67
CA ARG A 302 -10.45 15.44 3.52
C ARG A 302 -9.30 14.67 2.87
N MET A 303 -9.58 13.59 2.13
CA MET A 303 -8.58 12.80 1.41
C MET A 303 -8.06 13.61 0.22
N ILE A 304 -8.97 14.23 -0.55
CA ILE A 304 -8.62 15.09 -1.69
C ILE A 304 -7.71 16.23 -1.26
N ARG A 305 -8.07 16.96 -0.20
CA ARG A 305 -7.24 18.04 0.34
C ARG A 305 -5.85 17.55 0.75
N SER A 306 -5.77 16.42 1.43
CA SER A 306 -4.50 15.81 1.87
C SER A 306 -3.60 15.48 0.68
N HIS A 307 -4.14 14.85 -0.36
CA HIS A 307 -3.39 14.50 -1.57
C HIS A 307 -2.89 15.74 -2.31
N VAL A 308 -3.74 16.75 -2.50
CA VAL A 308 -3.33 18.02 -3.12
C VAL A 308 -2.17 18.66 -2.36
N HIS A 309 -2.20 18.68 -1.03
CA HIS A 309 -1.08 19.19 -0.23
C HIS A 309 0.21 18.40 -0.38
N LYS A 310 0.13 17.08 -0.51
CA LYS A 310 1.33 16.22 -0.59
C LYS A 310 1.94 16.25 -1.98
N MET A 311 1.11 16.12 -3.03
CA MET A 311 1.58 16.16 -4.41
C MET A 311 2.11 17.55 -4.81
N LEU A 312 1.55 18.64 -4.28
CA LEU A 312 2.01 20.01 -4.54
C LEU A 312 2.89 20.57 -3.41
N GLY A 313 3.47 19.73 -2.56
CA GLY A 313 4.21 20.18 -1.38
C GLY A 313 5.34 21.17 -1.72
N GLU A 314 6.10 20.89 -2.78
CA GLU A 314 7.21 21.73 -3.24
C GLU A 314 6.72 23.02 -3.92
N TRP A 315 5.68 22.91 -4.75
CA TRP A 315 4.98 24.08 -5.32
C TRP A 315 4.48 25.04 -4.24
N PHE A 316 3.91 24.50 -3.17
CA PHE A 316 3.43 25.27 -2.03
C PHE A 316 4.54 25.85 -1.15
N ARG A 317 5.77 25.30 -1.24
CA ARG A 317 6.96 25.88 -0.60
C ARG A 317 7.42 27.14 -1.34
N VAL A 318 7.41 27.11 -2.67
CA VAL A 318 7.82 28.24 -3.52
C VAL A 318 6.71 29.29 -3.66
N HIS A 319 5.44 28.85 -3.71
CA HIS A 319 4.26 29.71 -3.82
C HIS A 319 3.35 29.57 -2.60
N PRO A 320 3.77 30.08 -1.42
CA PRO A 320 3.02 29.91 -0.18
C PRO A 320 1.62 30.55 -0.22
N HIS A 321 1.41 31.58 -1.05
CA HIS A 321 0.12 32.23 -1.25
C HIS A 321 -0.93 31.27 -1.84
N VAL A 322 -0.55 30.40 -2.80
CA VAL A 322 -1.47 29.40 -3.37
C VAL A 322 -1.88 28.36 -2.32
N ARG A 323 -0.93 27.97 -1.46
CA ARG A 323 -1.21 27.09 -0.31
C ARG A 323 -2.18 27.76 0.67
N GLU A 324 -2.01 29.04 0.94
CA GLU A 324 -2.89 29.81 1.82
C GLU A 324 -4.30 29.94 1.25
N ASP A 325 -4.44 30.17 -0.06
CA ASP A 325 -5.73 30.14 -0.75
C ASP A 325 -6.48 28.82 -0.52
N LEU A 326 -5.79 27.68 -0.68
CA LEU A 326 -6.34 26.34 -0.44
C LEU A 326 -6.74 26.15 1.04
N ASN A 327 -5.89 26.59 1.98
CA ASN A 327 -6.15 26.49 3.41
C ASN A 327 -7.37 27.32 3.85
N ASN A 328 -7.58 28.47 3.22
CA ASN A 328 -8.71 29.36 3.50
C ASN A 328 -10.05 28.82 2.98
N GLN A 329 -10.04 27.81 2.10
CA GLN A 329 -11.27 27.19 1.61
C GLN A 329 -11.92 26.30 2.68
N SER A 330 -13.03 26.76 3.24
CA SER A 330 -13.87 25.96 4.15
C SER A 330 -14.60 24.82 3.44
N LYS A 331 -14.95 25.00 2.16
CA LYS A 331 -15.56 23.99 1.28
C LYS A 331 -14.77 23.93 -0.02
N LEU A 332 -14.35 22.74 -0.41
CA LEU A 332 -13.66 22.52 -1.69
C LEU A 332 -14.66 22.18 -2.80
N THR A 333 -14.33 22.61 -4.01
CA THR A 333 -14.98 22.23 -5.26
C THR A 333 -13.91 21.79 -6.25
N PHE A 334 -14.29 20.95 -7.23
CA PHE A 334 -13.36 20.57 -8.31
C PHE A 334 -12.95 21.77 -9.16
N GLU A 335 -13.90 22.67 -9.46
CA GLU A 335 -13.63 23.93 -10.17
C GLU A 335 -12.51 24.74 -9.52
N PHE A 336 -12.57 24.94 -8.19
CA PHE A 336 -11.51 25.63 -7.46
C PHE A 336 -10.16 24.91 -7.56
N LEU A 337 -10.16 23.58 -7.44
CA LEU A 337 -8.91 22.80 -7.47
C LEU A 337 -8.28 22.80 -8.87
N TYR A 338 -9.08 22.72 -9.94
CA TYR A 338 -8.57 22.83 -11.30
C TYR A 338 -8.05 24.24 -11.60
N ASP A 339 -8.78 25.29 -11.21
CA ASP A 339 -8.33 26.68 -11.32
C ASP A 339 -7.00 26.90 -10.60
N MET A 340 -6.87 26.40 -9.37
CA MET A 340 -5.64 26.48 -8.59
C MET A 340 -4.46 25.82 -9.32
N VAL A 341 -4.66 24.65 -9.93
CA VAL A 341 -3.60 23.98 -10.70
C VAL A 341 -3.26 24.78 -11.97
N ASN A 342 -4.25 25.33 -12.68
CA ASN A 342 -4.02 26.19 -13.84
C ASN A 342 -3.20 27.43 -13.49
N ARG A 343 -3.52 28.11 -12.37
CA ARG A 343 -2.71 29.23 -11.86
C ARG A 343 -1.26 28.82 -11.60
N LEU A 344 -1.02 27.62 -11.08
CA LEU A 344 0.34 27.10 -10.91
C LEU A 344 1.04 26.82 -12.25
N HIS A 345 0.32 26.44 -13.31
CA HIS A 345 0.88 26.33 -14.67
C HIS A 345 1.29 27.70 -15.24
N GLU A 346 0.48 28.73 -15.01
CA GLU A 346 0.72 30.09 -15.51
C GLU A 346 1.94 30.78 -14.88
N LEU A 347 2.40 30.32 -13.70
CA LEU A 347 3.61 30.85 -13.05
C LEU A 347 4.91 30.49 -13.80
N GLY A 348 4.87 29.54 -14.74
CA GLY A 348 5.99 29.24 -15.64
C GLY A 348 7.15 28.46 -15.00
N ASP A 349 7.08 28.17 -13.70
CA ASP A 349 8.08 27.35 -13.01
C ASP A 349 8.00 25.87 -13.46
N THR A 350 9.10 25.15 -13.26
CA THR A 350 9.19 23.69 -13.45
C THR A 350 9.81 23.05 -12.22
N MET A 351 9.15 22.05 -11.66
CA MET A 351 9.65 21.29 -10.52
C MET A 351 9.80 19.82 -10.91
N PRO A 352 11.02 19.34 -11.18
CA PRO A 352 11.23 17.95 -11.57
C PRO A 352 10.89 17.02 -10.39
N LEU A 353 10.11 15.97 -10.66
CA LEU A 353 9.76 14.92 -9.69
C LEU A 353 10.96 14.04 -9.28
N CYS A 354 12.00 14.03 -10.11
CA CYS A 354 13.28 13.39 -9.86
C CYS A 354 14.37 14.36 -10.31
N GLU A 355 15.20 14.83 -9.39
CA GLU A 355 16.53 15.32 -9.75
C GLU A 355 17.33 14.10 -10.22
N GLY A 356 17.28 13.83 -11.53
CA GLY A 356 18.19 12.86 -12.11
C GLY A 356 19.59 13.41 -11.93
N THR A 357 20.42 12.74 -11.15
CA THR A 357 21.84 12.68 -11.52
C THR A 357 21.85 12.10 -12.92
N ILE A 358 22.08 12.94 -13.93
CA ILE A 358 22.45 12.47 -15.25
C ILE A 358 23.77 11.72 -15.03
N LEU A 359 23.71 10.42 -14.82
CA LEU A 359 24.88 9.57 -14.94
C LEU A 359 25.15 9.49 -16.44
N GLU A 360 25.89 10.47 -16.97
CA GLU A 360 26.61 10.27 -18.20
C GLU A 360 27.53 9.07 -17.98
N THR A 361 27.15 7.94 -18.57
CA THR A 361 28.04 6.79 -18.65
C THR A 361 29.09 7.13 -19.70
N VAL A 362 30.14 7.84 -19.28
CA VAL A 362 31.31 8.07 -20.13
C VAL A 362 32.09 6.76 -20.15
N TYR A 363 31.96 6.00 -21.24
CA TYR A 363 32.99 5.05 -21.61
C TYR A 363 34.18 5.86 -22.12
N GLU A 364 35.27 5.87 -21.35
CA GLU A 364 36.56 6.35 -21.84
C GLU A 364 37.09 5.37 -22.88
N ASP A 365 37.22 5.84 -24.12
CA ASP A 365 38.32 5.37 -24.97
C ASP A 365 39.37 6.47 -25.03
N LYS A 366 40.62 6.03 -25.14
CA LYS A 366 41.83 6.81 -24.89
C LYS A 366 41.92 8.02 -25.82
N ASP A 367 42.54 9.08 -25.29
CA ASP A 367 43.07 10.26 -26.00
C ASP A 367 42.19 11.52 -25.97
N GLY A 368 42.41 12.36 -24.93
CA GLY A 368 42.35 13.82 -25.07
C GLY A 368 41.14 14.54 -24.48
N VAL A 369 41.31 15.09 -23.28
CA VAL A 369 40.32 15.89 -22.55
C VAL A 369 40.07 17.26 -23.22
N GLN A 370 38.82 17.55 -23.57
CA GLN A 370 38.24 18.90 -23.48
C GLN A 370 36.86 18.81 -22.83
N VAL A 371 36.72 19.44 -21.65
CA VAL A 371 35.44 19.63 -20.97
C VAL A 371 34.85 20.97 -21.41
N ARG A 372 33.62 20.97 -21.93
CA ARG A 372 32.78 22.17 -22.00
C ARG A 372 31.55 21.96 -21.15
N CYS A 373 31.33 22.85 -20.18
CA CYS A 373 30.08 22.93 -19.45
C CYS A 373 28.97 23.43 -20.39
N ALA A 374 27.79 22.81 -20.35
CA ALA A 374 26.57 23.45 -20.80
C ALA A 374 25.98 24.22 -19.62
N GLU A 375 25.80 25.52 -19.82
CA GLU A 375 25.23 26.48 -18.87
C GLU A 375 23.73 26.21 -18.63
N SER A 376 23.28 26.68 -17.46
CA SER A 376 21.98 26.49 -16.79
C SER A 376 20.73 26.70 -17.62
#